data_AF-A0A7S4PN68-F1
#
_entry.id   AF-A0A7S4PN68-F1
#
_cell.length_a   1.000
_cell.length_b   1.000
_cell.length_c   1.000
_cell.angle_alpha   90.00
_cell.angle_beta   90.00
_cell.angle_gamma   90.00
#
_symmetry.space_group_name_H-M   'P 1'
#
loop_
_entity.id
_entity.type
_entity.pdbx_description
1 polymer ?
#
loop_
_entity_poly.entity_id
_entity_poly.type
_entity_poly.pdbx_seq_one_letter_code
_entity_poly.pdbx_strand_id
1 'polypeptide(L)'
;RRQSDARERTQDEMEEKGEEDRAREEELARERRLRGRSRVKWSLNEVDDVYRQERFNSLGQVMHLLSLDSDAGAAREGIRRQLEACNKVYDDVVEKHHDVIRENTVRHGEALELYKTMNAQLKMLHAEINESRRLLQPQGMDTLVQLRMKRAMLTSVIDMIAKVEEIVSTPSDVQELILQQNFLSASQKVMSALKLLEASDLTDIAQLQPTKRQLIMLKESCVAAMSKELRKHIYGCEDDPVSGKGRPIADWLHGDGTQKSLMAALDILQQFGGEVVAKTCTDLAASLQTELTKCVETL
;
A
#
# COMPACT_ATOMS: atom_id res chain seq x y z
N ARG A 1 -29.39 5.33 -0.63
CA ARG A 1 -28.88 4.59 0.54
C ARG A 1 -29.99 3.72 1.09
N ARG A 2 -30.94 4.17 1.94
CA ARG A 2 -32.02 3.26 2.42
C ARG A 2 -32.89 2.57 1.35
N GLN A 3 -33.12 3.18 0.18
CA GLN A 3 -33.84 2.55 -0.95
C GLN A 3 -32.96 1.68 -1.87
N SER A 4 -31.63 1.87 -1.87
CA SER A 4 -30.73 0.94 -2.58
C SER A 4 -30.57 -0.34 -1.77
N ASP A 5 -30.37 -0.20 -0.46
CA ASP A 5 -30.13 -1.31 0.46
C ASP A 5 -31.35 -2.24 0.58
N ALA A 6 -32.57 -1.72 0.38
CA ALA A 6 -33.80 -2.52 0.36
C ALA A 6 -34.00 -3.30 -0.96
N ARG A 7 -33.50 -2.77 -2.08
CA ARG A 7 -33.56 -3.44 -3.39
C ARG A 7 -32.50 -4.53 -3.50
N GLU A 8 -31.33 -4.27 -2.95
CA GLU A 8 -30.21 -5.21 -2.88
C GLU A 8 -30.61 -6.45 -2.06
N ARG A 9 -31.19 -6.27 -0.88
CA ARG A 9 -31.69 -7.39 -0.05
C ARG A 9 -32.77 -8.25 -0.75
N THR A 10 -33.70 -7.62 -1.47
CA THR A 10 -34.73 -8.39 -2.20
C THR A 10 -34.16 -9.12 -3.41
N GLN A 11 -33.06 -8.64 -3.98
CA GLN A 11 -32.39 -9.28 -5.09
C GLN A 11 -31.56 -10.47 -4.60
N ASP A 12 -30.84 -10.30 -3.50
CA ASP A 12 -30.10 -11.38 -2.82
C ASP A 12 -31.05 -12.50 -2.34
N GLU A 13 -32.21 -12.16 -1.77
CA GLU A 13 -33.22 -13.15 -1.35
C GLU A 13 -33.86 -13.91 -2.53
N MET A 14 -33.93 -13.30 -3.72
CA MET A 14 -34.42 -13.97 -4.92
C MET A 14 -33.36 -14.86 -5.56
N GLU A 15 -32.09 -14.45 -5.50
CA GLU A 15 -30.95 -15.24 -5.96
C GLU A 15 -30.75 -16.47 -5.05
N GLU A 16 -30.81 -16.30 -3.73
CA GLU A 16 -30.68 -17.39 -2.75
C GLU A 16 -31.82 -18.42 -2.89
N LYS A 17 -33.07 -17.97 -3.05
CA LYS A 17 -34.20 -18.89 -3.35
C LYS A 17 -34.03 -19.62 -4.69
N GLY A 18 -33.52 -18.93 -5.71
CA GLY A 18 -33.25 -19.53 -7.01
C GLY A 18 -32.16 -20.60 -6.95
N GLU A 19 -31.16 -20.43 -6.09
CA GLU A 19 -30.11 -21.43 -5.84
C GLU A 19 -30.62 -22.63 -5.02
N GLU A 20 -31.43 -22.38 -3.99
CA GLU A 20 -32.07 -23.45 -3.21
C GLU A 20 -32.96 -24.35 -4.06
N ASP A 21 -33.75 -23.77 -4.97
CA ASP A 21 -34.67 -24.54 -5.81
C ASP A 21 -33.92 -25.38 -6.85
N ARG A 22 -32.81 -24.87 -7.41
CA ARG A 22 -31.91 -25.66 -8.27
C ARG A 22 -31.25 -26.81 -7.51
N ALA A 23 -30.81 -26.56 -6.27
CA ALA A 23 -30.20 -27.59 -5.43
C ALA A 23 -31.19 -28.71 -5.08
N ARG A 24 -32.44 -28.36 -4.75
CA ARG A 24 -33.53 -29.33 -4.50
C ARG A 24 -33.86 -30.14 -5.74
N GLU A 25 -33.89 -29.52 -6.92
CA GLU A 25 -34.15 -30.21 -8.18
C GLU A 25 -33.02 -31.18 -8.55
N GLU A 26 -31.76 -30.80 -8.32
CA GLU A 26 -30.61 -31.70 -8.49
C GLU A 26 -30.65 -32.90 -7.53
N GLU A 27 -31.04 -32.69 -6.28
CA GLU A 27 -31.14 -33.77 -5.29
C GLU A 27 -32.22 -34.78 -5.67
N LEU A 28 -33.40 -34.30 -6.09
CA LEU A 28 -34.47 -35.13 -6.63
C LEU A 28 -34.03 -35.89 -7.89
N ALA A 29 -33.27 -35.26 -8.78
CA ALA A 29 -32.71 -35.90 -9.96
C ALA A 29 -31.70 -37.01 -9.61
N ARG A 30 -30.85 -36.78 -8.58
CA ARG A 30 -29.92 -37.79 -8.06
C ARG A 30 -30.66 -38.97 -7.46
N GLU A 31 -31.70 -38.74 -6.67
CA GLU A 31 -32.53 -39.82 -6.13
C GLU A 31 -33.22 -40.64 -7.23
N ARG A 32 -33.77 -40.00 -8.27
CA ARG A 32 -34.38 -40.69 -9.40
C ARG A 32 -33.37 -41.58 -10.14
N ARG A 33 -32.13 -41.10 -10.33
CA ARG A 33 -31.03 -41.88 -10.91
C ARG A 33 -30.66 -43.09 -10.05
N LEU A 34 -30.58 -42.91 -8.73
CA LEU A 34 -30.29 -43.98 -7.77
C LEU A 34 -31.39 -45.05 -7.75
N ARG A 35 -32.66 -44.63 -7.78
CA ARG A 35 -33.81 -45.56 -7.89
C ARG A 35 -33.79 -46.33 -9.21
N GLY A 36 -33.50 -45.66 -10.34
CA GLY A 36 -33.36 -46.29 -11.64
C GLY A 36 -32.23 -47.32 -11.68
N ARG A 37 -31.07 -46.98 -11.12
CA ARG A 37 -29.92 -47.90 -10.99
C ARG A 37 -30.23 -49.09 -10.11
N SER A 38 -30.97 -48.87 -9.02
CA SER A 38 -31.40 -49.93 -8.09
C SER A 38 -32.42 -50.86 -8.75
N ARG A 39 -33.33 -50.34 -9.57
CA ARG A 39 -34.30 -51.13 -10.37
C ARG A 39 -33.58 -52.03 -11.38
N VAL A 40 -32.64 -51.48 -12.14
CA VAL A 40 -31.83 -52.26 -13.10
C VAL A 40 -31.02 -53.33 -12.37
N LYS A 41 -30.40 -52.99 -11.24
CA LYS A 41 -29.63 -53.95 -10.43
C LYS A 41 -30.50 -55.06 -9.85
N TRP A 42 -31.72 -54.75 -9.44
CA TRP A 42 -32.69 -55.74 -8.97
C TRP A 42 -33.13 -56.68 -10.09
N SER A 43 -33.46 -56.14 -11.27
CA SER A 43 -33.81 -56.97 -12.45
C SER A 43 -32.64 -57.80 -12.98
N LEU A 44 -31.40 -57.32 -12.86
CA LEU A 44 -30.20 -58.12 -13.16
C LEU A 44 -29.97 -59.21 -12.10
N ASN A 45 -30.34 -58.94 -10.84
CA ASN A 45 -30.25 -59.89 -9.75
C ASN A 45 -31.25 -61.05 -9.87
N GLU A 46 -32.37 -60.83 -10.55
CA GLU A 46 -33.39 -61.84 -10.92
C GLU A 46 -32.86 -62.86 -11.96
N VAL A 47 -31.81 -62.51 -12.70
CA VAL A 47 -31.16 -63.41 -13.68
C VAL A 47 -30.27 -64.39 -12.92
N ASP A 48 -30.47 -65.69 -13.17
CA ASP A 48 -29.74 -66.77 -12.51
C ASP A 48 -28.21 -66.68 -12.74
N ASP A 49 -27.42 -67.01 -11.72
CA ASP A 49 -25.96 -66.80 -11.69
C ASP A 49 -25.22 -67.66 -12.74
N VAL A 50 -25.89 -68.71 -13.24
CA VAL A 50 -25.45 -69.53 -14.37
C VAL A 50 -25.27 -68.70 -15.65
N TYR A 51 -26.06 -67.63 -15.84
CA TYR A 51 -25.98 -66.75 -17.00
C TYR A 51 -25.00 -65.58 -16.83
N ARG A 52 -24.46 -65.34 -15.62
CA ARG A 52 -23.51 -64.24 -15.34
C ARG A 52 -22.04 -64.63 -15.50
N GLN A 53 -21.77 -65.90 -15.82
CA GLN A 53 -20.40 -66.40 -15.96
C GLN A 53 -19.72 -65.83 -17.20
N GLU A 54 -18.47 -65.40 -17.07
CA GLU A 54 -17.62 -64.88 -18.18
C GLU A 54 -17.46 -65.89 -19.34
N ARG A 55 -17.65 -67.19 -19.06
CA ARG A 55 -17.68 -68.26 -20.05
C ARG A 55 -19.01 -68.99 -19.99
N PHE A 56 -20.02 -68.42 -20.63
CA PHE A 56 -21.33 -69.03 -20.75
C PHE A 56 -21.24 -70.40 -21.45
N ASN A 57 -21.54 -71.49 -20.74
CA ASN A 57 -21.57 -72.84 -21.31
C ASN A 57 -22.96 -73.12 -21.91
N SER A 58 -23.14 -72.71 -23.17
CA SER A 58 -24.37 -72.92 -23.93
C SER A 58 -24.81 -74.39 -24.01
N LEU A 59 -23.84 -75.32 -24.01
CA LEU A 59 -24.11 -76.75 -24.14
C LEU A 59 -24.62 -77.38 -22.83
N GLY A 60 -24.05 -77.01 -21.68
CA GLY A 60 -24.49 -77.51 -20.37
C GLY A 60 -25.94 -77.13 -20.05
N GLN A 61 -26.37 -75.96 -20.51
CA GLN A 61 -27.74 -75.50 -20.30
C GLN A 61 -28.75 -76.13 -21.26
N VAL A 62 -28.37 -76.33 -22.52
CA VAL A 62 -29.17 -77.09 -23.48
C VAL A 62 -29.30 -78.55 -23.02
N MET A 63 -28.26 -79.13 -22.44
CA MET A 63 -28.30 -80.49 -21.88
C MET A 63 -29.19 -80.59 -20.62
N HIS A 64 -29.17 -79.57 -19.76
CA HIS A 64 -30.09 -79.46 -18.61
C HIS A 64 -31.55 -79.32 -19.06
N LEU A 65 -31.81 -78.57 -20.13
CA LEU A 65 -33.14 -78.42 -20.75
C LEU A 65 -33.63 -79.71 -21.41
N LEU A 66 -32.72 -80.50 -22.01
CA LEU A 66 -33.02 -81.78 -22.64
C LEU A 66 -33.17 -82.92 -21.61
N SER A 67 -32.60 -82.80 -20.41
CA SER A 67 -32.72 -83.82 -19.35
C SER A 67 -34.05 -83.75 -18.57
N LEU A 68 -34.83 -82.69 -18.76
CA LEU A 68 -36.12 -82.44 -18.10
C LEU A 68 -37.27 -82.65 -19.09
N ASP A 69 -37.48 -83.89 -19.56
CA ASP A 69 -38.48 -84.20 -20.60
C ASP A 69 -39.95 -83.91 -20.20
N SER A 70 -40.25 -83.66 -18.92
CA SER A 70 -41.58 -83.24 -18.46
C SER A 70 -41.72 -81.73 -18.18
N ASP A 71 -40.61 -80.98 -18.09
CA ASP A 71 -40.59 -79.58 -17.64
C ASP A 71 -39.89 -78.62 -18.63
N ALA A 72 -39.46 -79.15 -19.78
CA ALA A 72 -38.82 -78.39 -20.86
C ALA A 72 -39.68 -77.21 -21.36
N GLY A 73 -41.01 -77.31 -21.29
CA GLY A 73 -41.93 -76.22 -21.60
C GLY A 73 -41.87 -75.07 -20.59
N ALA A 74 -41.84 -75.37 -19.29
CA ALA A 74 -41.77 -74.36 -18.24
C ALA A 74 -40.40 -73.68 -18.19
N ALA A 75 -39.33 -74.44 -18.43
CA ALA A 75 -37.96 -73.91 -18.51
C ALA A 75 -37.76 -73.02 -19.74
N ARG A 76 -38.29 -73.39 -20.92
CA ARG A 76 -38.29 -72.52 -22.12
C ARG A 76 -39.08 -71.24 -21.88
N GLU A 77 -40.24 -71.33 -21.25
CA GLU A 77 -41.06 -70.16 -20.93
C GLU A 77 -40.40 -69.27 -19.85
N GLY A 78 -39.63 -69.86 -18.92
CA GLY A 78 -38.79 -69.14 -17.96
C GLY A 78 -37.67 -68.34 -18.63
N ILE A 79 -36.94 -68.96 -19.57
CA ILE A 79 -35.90 -68.27 -20.37
C ILE A 79 -36.53 -67.18 -21.24
N ARG A 80 -37.69 -67.44 -21.85
CA ARG A 80 -38.42 -66.45 -22.64
C ARG A 80 -38.80 -65.23 -21.79
N ARG A 81 -39.31 -65.45 -20.57
CA ARG A 81 -39.63 -64.40 -19.61
C ARG A 81 -38.39 -63.61 -19.16
N GLN A 82 -37.27 -64.29 -18.91
CA GLN A 82 -36.00 -63.64 -18.57
C GLN A 82 -35.43 -62.82 -19.73
N LEU A 83 -35.52 -63.32 -20.96
CA LEU A 83 -35.12 -62.60 -22.17
C LEU A 83 -35.99 -61.36 -22.39
N GLU A 84 -37.31 -61.47 -22.23
CA GLU A 84 -38.23 -60.33 -22.31
C GLU A 84 -37.96 -59.30 -21.20
N ALA A 85 -37.66 -59.73 -19.98
CA ALA A 85 -37.28 -58.84 -18.89
C ALA A 85 -35.95 -58.13 -19.16
N CYS A 86 -34.95 -58.85 -19.67
CA CYS A 86 -33.65 -58.30 -20.04
C CYS A 86 -33.76 -57.32 -21.21
N ASN A 87 -34.55 -57.66 -22.25
CA ASN A 87 -34.79 -56.77 -23.39
C ASN A 87 -35.49 -55.48 -22.96
N LYS A 88 -36.50 -55.55 -22.07
CA LYS A 88 -37.13 -54.34 -21.52
C LYS A 88 -36.15 -53.46 -20.75
N VAL A 89 -35.26 -54.06 -19.95
CA VAL A 89 -34.22 -53.32 -19.22
C VAL A 89 -33.19 -52.72 -20.19
N TYR A 90 -32.81 -53.46 -21.22
CA TYR A 90 -31.90 -52.98 -22.25
C TYR A 90 -32.49 -51.80 -23.03
N ASP A 91 -33.73 -51.91 -23.50
CA ASP A 91 -34.44 -50.85 -24.21
C ASP A 91 -34.59 -49.60 -23.31
N ASP A 92 -34.98 -49.77 -22.04
CA ASP A 92 -35.04 -48.69 -21.04
C ASP A 92 -33.69 -47.98 -20.83
N VAL A 93 -32.58 -48.72 -20.88
CA VAL A 93 -31.23 -48.18 -20.68
C VAL A 93 -30.75 -47.48 -21.95
N VAL A 94 -30.99 -48.07 -23.12
CA VAL A 94 -30.65 -47.51 -24.42
C VAL A 94 -31.43 -46.21 -24.68
N GLU A 95 -32.73 -46.18 -24.41
CA GLU A 95 -33.54 -44.97 -24.54
C GLU A 95 -33.02 -43.84 -23.64
N LYS A 96 -32.75 -44.13 -22.36
CA LYS A 96 -32.14 -43.15 -21.44
C LYS A 96 -30.77 -42.68 -21.89
N HIS A 97 -29.94 -43.56 -22.44
CA HIS A 97 -28.64 -43.15 -22.99
C HIS A 97 -28.81 -42.25 -24.20
N HIS A 98 -29.74 -42.55 -25.11
CA HIS A 98 -30.03 -41.69 -26.25
C HIS A 98 -30.59 -40.33 -25.82
N ASP A 99 -31.43 -40.27 -24.80
CA ASP A 99 -31.95 -39.01 -24.25
C ASP A 99 -30.84 -38.18 -23.62
N VAL A 100 -29.96 -38.80 -22.82
CA VAL A 100 -28.79 -38.12 -22.25
C VAL A 100 -27.85 -37.62 -23.34
N ILE A 101 -27.60 -38.42 -24.38
CA ILE A 101 -26.76 -38.01 -25.51
C ILE A 101 -27.40 -36.83 -26.25
N ARG A 102 -28.71 -36.89 -26.49
CA ARG A 102 -29.45 -35.80 -27.15
C ARG A 102 -29.38 -34.52 -26.34
N GLU A 103 -29.67 -34.59 -25.04
CA GLU A 103 -29.60 -33.45 -24.13
C GLU A 103 -28.19 -32.85 -24.08
N ASN A 104 -27.17 -33.70 -23.96
CA ASN A 104 -25.77 -33.28 -23.95
C ASN A 104 -25.37 -32.61 -25.28
N THR A 105 -25.82 -33.17 -26.40
CA THR A 105 -25.55 -32.61 -27.74
C THR A 105 -26.18 -31.24 -27.90
N VAL A 106 -27.42 -31.06 -27.45
CA VAL A 106 -28.11 -29.76 -27.47
C VAL A 106 -27.38 -28.74 -26.59
N ARG A 107 -27.03 -29.12 -25.35
CA ARG A 107 -26.29 -28.26 -24.43
C ARG A 107 -24.92 -27.84 -24.98
N HIS A 108 -24.19 -28.75 -25.62
CA HIS A 108 -22.92 -28.40 -26.28
C HIS A 108 -23.14 -27.47 -27.48
N GLY A 109 -24.23 -27.65 -28.23
CA GLY A 109 -24.62 -26.73 -29.29
C GLY A 109 -24.90 -25.31 -28.77
N GLU A 110 -25.67 -25.20 -27.68
CA GLU A 110 -25.94 -23.92 -27.01
C GLU A 110 -24.67 -23.26 -26.47
N ALA A 111 -23.81 -24.03 -25.81
CA ALA A 111 -22.52 -23.52 -25.34
C ALA A 111 -21.67 -23.00 -26.49
N LEU A 112 -21.63 -23.71 -27.62
CA LEU A 112 -20.88 -23.27 -28.80
C LEU A 112 -21.43 -21.97 -29.38
N GLU A 113 -22.74 -21.80 -29.48
CA GLU A 113 -23.35 -20.54 -29.93
C GLU A 113 -23.11 -19.39 -28.95
N LEU A 114 -23.12 -19.66 -27.65
CA LEU A 114 -22.72 -18.69 -26.63
C LEU A 114 -21.25 -18.28 -26.81
N TYR A 115 -20.34 -19.24 -27.00
CA TYR A 115 -18.92 -18.94 -27.26
C TYR A 115 -18.71 -18.13 -28.54
N LYS A 116 -19.48 -18.42 -29.61
CA LYS A 116 -19.43 -17.61 -30.84
C LYS A 116 -19.88 -16.18 -30.58
N THR A 117 -20.97 -16.01 -29.84
CA THR A 117 -21.49 -14.70 -29.45
C THR A 117 -20.48 -13.92 -28.60
N MET A 118 -19.90 -14.57 -27.58
CA MET A 118 -18.87 -13.95 -26.72
C MET A 118 -17.63 -13.57 -27.51
N ASN A 119 -17.18 -14.43 -28.44
CA ASN A 119 -16.03 -14.12 -29.29
C ASN A 119 -16.33 -12.95 -30.25
N ALA A 120 -17.55 -12.84 -30.77
CA ALA A 120 -17.97 -11.69 -31.56
C ALA A 120 -17.98 -10.39 -30.72
N GLN A 121 -18.52 -10.44 -29.50
CA GLN A 121 -18.50 -9.32 -28.56
C GLN A 121 -17.08 -8.90 -28.17
N LEU A 122 -16.20 -9.85 -27.89
CA LEU A 122 -14.79 -9.58 -27.59
C LEU A 122 -14.08 -8.93 -28.78
N LYS A 123 -14.36 -9.36 -30.01
CA LYS A 123 -13.82 -8.72 -31.21
C LYS A 123 -14.31 -7.29 -31.36
N MET A 124 -15.61 -7.02 -31.10
CA MET A 124 -16.14 -5.66 -31.12
C MET A 124 -15.49 -4.79 -30.04
N LEU A 125 -15.39 -5.28 -28.80
CA LEU A 125 -14.75 -4.56 -27.71
C LEU A 125 -13.28 -4.26 -28.02
N HIS A 126 -12.56 -5.24 -28.59
CA HIS A 126 -11.17 -5.03 -28.99
C HIS A 126 -11.05 -3.98 -30.11
N ALA A 127 -12.00 -3.93 -31.04
CA ALA A 127 -12.06 -2.89 -32.05
C ALA A 127 -12.35 -1.51 -31.44
N GLU A 128 -13.29 -1.41 -30.49
CA GLU A 128 -13.60 -0.17 -29.76
C GLU A 128 -12.42 0.33 -28.91
N ILE A 129 -11.70 -0.58 -28.25
CA ILE A 129 -10.48 -0.25 -27.50
C ILE A 129 -9.39 0.28 -28.44
N ASN A 130 -9.22 -0.35 -29.61
CA ASN A 130 -8.25 0.14 -30.59
C ASN A 130 -8.64 1.49 -31.18
N GLU A 131 -9.93 1.72 -31.43
CA GLU A 131 -10.42 2.99 -31.95
C GLU A 131 -10.31 4.10 -30.89
N SER A 132 -10.69 3.83 -29.65
CA SER A 132 -10.47 4.78 -28.54
C SER A 132 -8.99 5.06 -28.32
N ARG A 133 -8.12 4.05 -28.42
CA ARG A 133 -6.66 4.24 -28.39
C ARG A 133 -6.17 5.08 -29.56
N ARG A 134 -6.69 4.89 -30.77
CA ARG A 134 -6.36 5.68 -31.97
C ARG A 134 -6.79 7.13 -31.82
N LEU A 135 -7.94 7.40 -31.21
CA LEU A 135 -8.41 8.76 -30.90
C LEU A 135 -7.56 9.42 -29.81
N LEU A 136 -7.14 8.65 -28.79
CA LEU A 136 -6.33 9.14 -27.67
C LEU A 136 -4.84 9.28 -27.99
N GLN A 137 -4.29 8.52 -28.94
CA GLN A 137 -2.86 8.60 -29.29
C GLN A 137 -2.39 9.98 -29.79
N PRO A 138 -3.03 10.60 -30.81
CA PRO A 138 -2.56 11.86 -31.38
C PRO A 138 -2.80 13.05 -30.45
N GLN A 139 -3.77 12.97 -29.53
CA GLN A 139 -4.10 14.07 -28.61
C GLN A 139 -3.63 13.86 -27.18
N GLY A 140 -3.31 12.63 -26.77
CA GLY A 140 -3.18 12.28 -25.36
C GLY A 140 -1.77 11.89 -24.93
N MET A 141 -0.94 11.23 -25.76
CA MET A 141 0.38 10.79 -25.25
C MET A 141 1.36 11.94 -25.09
N ASP A 142 1.56 12.74 -26.14
CA ASP A 142 2.51 13.87 -26.08
C ASP A 142 2.00 14.99 -25.18
N THR A 143 0.71 15.29 -25.21
CA THR A 143 0.11 16.32 -24.36
C THR A 143 0.06 15.89 -22.89
N LEU A 144 -0.20 14.62 -22.57
CA LEU A 144 -0.23 14.14 -21.18
C LEU A 144 1.18 14.08 -20.60
N VAL A 145 2.17 13.66 -21.38
CA VAL A 145 3.58 13.71 -20.97
C VAL A 145 4.01 15.16 -20.76
N GLN A 146 3.65 16.07 -21.67
CA GLN A 146 3.90 17.51 -21.49
C GLN A 146 3.17 18.07 -20.27
N LEU A 147 1.91 17.70 -20.02
CA LEU A 147 1.14 18.12 -18.85
C LEU A 147 1.73 17.57 -17.55
N ARG A 148 2.22 16.33 -17.57
CA ARG A 148 2.91 15.71 -16.43
C ARG A 148 4.22 16.43 -16.15
N MET A 149 5.00 16.75 -17.19
CA MET A 149 6.23 17.52 -17.06
C MET A 149 5.94 18.93 -16.56
N LYS A 150 4.91 19.59 -17.11
CA LYS A 150 4.44 20.89 -16.65
C LYS A 150 3.99 20.86 -15.19
N ARG A 151 3.27 19.82 -14.77
CA ARG A 151 2.91 19.61 -13.36
C ARG A 151 4.15 19.47 -12.48
N ALA A 152 5.10 18.63 -12.87
CA ALA A 152 6.35 18.45 -12.10
C ALA A 152 7.14 19.76 -11.97
N MET A 153 7.27 20.53 -13.06
CA MET A 153 7.90 21.84 -13.03
C MET A 153 7.15 22.83 -12.12
N LEU A 154 5.82 22.90 -12.21
CA LEU A 154 5.02 23.78 -11.36
C LEU A 154 5.14 23.40 -9.88
N THR A 155 5.14 22.11 -9.54
CA THR A 155 5.37 21.67 -8.15
C THR A 155 6.76 22.08 -7.66
N SER A 156 7.80 21.91 -8.48
CA SER A 156 9.15 22.36 -8.14
C SER A 156 9.22 23.87 -7.92
N VAL A 157 8.49 24.67 -8.72
CA VAL A 157 8.41 26.12 -8.54
C VAL A 157 7.68 26.47 -7.25
N ILE A 158 6.60 25.79 -6.90
CA ILE A 158 5.87 26.01 -5.64
C ILE A 158 6.78 25.71 -4.44
N ASP A 159 7.50 24.59 -4.45
CA ASP A 159 8.44 24.24 -3.38
C ASP A 159 9.57 25.27 -3.26
N MET A 160 10.04 25.80 -4.39
CA MET A 160 11.04 26.86 -4.40
C MET A 160 10.49 28.15 -3.79
N ILE A 161 9.26 28.55 -4.13
CA ILE A 161 8.59 29.73 -3.57
C ILE A 161 8.39 29.57 -2.05
N ALA A 162 7.96 28.40 -1.57
CA ALA A 162 7.78 28.14 -0.15
C ALA A 162 9.10 28.28 0.63
N LYS A 163 10.21 27.78 0.08
CA LYS A 163 11.55 27.97 0.67
C LYS A 163 11.98 29.43 0.69
N VAL A 164 11.69 30.20 -0.36
CA VAL A 164 11.98 31.65 -0.39
C VAL A 164 11.17 32.37 0.68
N GLU A 165 9.89 32.05 0.83
CA GLU A 165 9.02 32.66 1.85
C GLU A 165 9.56 32.41 3.26
N GLU A 166 10.00 31.18 3.56
CA GLU A 166 10.64 30.84 4.83
C GLU A 166 11.94 31.64 5.07
N ILE A 167 12.78 31.81 4.04
CA ILE A 167 14.02 32.60 4.16
C ILE A 167 13.71 34.09 4.37
N VAL A 168 12.65 34.61 3.75
CA VAL A 168 12.25 36.03 3.89
C VAL A 168 11.62 36.32 5.24
N SER A 169 10.91 35.37 5.86
CA SER A 169 10.33 35.54 7.19
C SER A 169 11.34 35.37 8.33
N THR A 170 12.39 34.57 8.11
CA THR A 170 13.41 34.24 9.14
C THR A 170 14.07 35.46 9.80
N PRO A 171 14.46 36.55 9.11
CA PRO A 171 15.05 37.72 9.75
C PRO A 171 14.15 38.38 10.81
N SER A 172 12.84 38.42 10.56
CA SER A 172 11.86 38.97 11.50
C SER A 172 11.78 38.11 12.77
N ASP A 173 11.65 36.80 12.59
CA ASP A 173 11.66 35.82 13.68
C ASP A 173 12.93 35.90 14.53
N VAL A 174 14.08 36.04 13.88
CA VAL A 174 15.38 36.13 14.58
C VAL A 174 15.45 37.42 15.39
N GLN A 175 14.94 38.53 14.86
CA GLN A 175 14.91 39.79 15.57
C GLN A 175 14.03 39.71 16.84
N GLU A 176 12.90 39.02 16.78
CA GLU A 176 12.06 38.75 17.95
C GLU A 176 12.75 37.85 18.97
N LEU A 177 13.46 36.80 18.52
CA LEU A 177 14.20 35.90 19.41
C LEU A 177 15.38 36.59 20.11
N ILE A 178 16.03 37.55 19.45
CA ILE A 178 17.07 38.39 20.06
C ILE A 178 16.48 39.27 21.17
N LEU A 179 15.29 39.85 20.96
CA LEU A 179 14.59 40.62 22.00
C LEU A 179 14.20 39.75 23.20
N GLN A 180 13.86 38.49 22.97
CA GLN A 180 13.53 37.52 24.00
C GLN A 180 14.77 36.89 24.69
N GLN A 181 15.99 37.32 24.34
CA GLN A 181 17.27 36.79 24.84
C GLN A 181 17.48 35.28 24.58
N ASN A 182 16.73 34.68 23.66
CA ASN A 182 16.90 33.27 23.29
C ASN A 182 17.92 33.12 22.15
N PHE A 183 19.19 33.38 22.49
CA PHE A 183 20.28 33.43 21.50
C PHE A 183 20.59 32.08 20.85
N LEU A 184 20.33 30.96 21.54
CA LEU A 184 20.53 29.61 21.01
C LEU A 184 19.62 29.35 19.82
N SER A 185 18.31 29.56 19.99
CA SER A 185 17.32 29.35 18.92
C SER A 185 17.51 30.34 17.77
N ALA A 186 17.86 31.60 18.09
CA ALA A 186 18.15 32.62 17.08
C ALA A 186 19.35 32.23 16.20
N SER A 187 20.46 31.81 16.81
CA SER A 187 21.67 31.35 16.12
C SER A 187 21.39 30.13 15.21
N GLN A 188 20.66 29.14 15.72
CA GLN A 188 20.31 27.95 14.95
C GLN A 188 19.46 28.28 13.72
N LYS A 189 18.43 29.14 13.87
CA LYS A 189 17.59 29.61 12.75
C LYS A 189 18.40 30.40 11.71
N VAL A 190 19.32 31.27 12.14
CA VAL A 190 20.19 32.02 11.21
C VAL A 190 21.11 31.08 10.45
N MET A 191 21.70 30.09 11.11
CA MET A 191 22.57 29.11 10.46
C MET A 191 21.82 28.20 9.50
N SER A 192 20.60 27.75 9.86
CA SER A 192 19.78 26.94 8.95
C SER A 192 19.36 27.74 7.73
N ALA A 193 18.95 29.01 7.89
CA ALA A 193 18.59 29.87 6.76
C ALA A 193 19.79 30.18 5.84
N LEU A 194 20.97 30.41 6.40
CA LEU A 194 22.20 30.60 5.60
C LEU A 194 22.60 29.33 4.84
N LYS A 195 22.51 28.15 5.47
CA LYS A 195 22.76 26.86 4.81
C LYS A 195 21.74 26.56 3.72
N LEU A 196 20.46 26.87 3.94
CA LEU A 196 19.42 26.72 2.92
C LEU A 196 19.68 27.62 1.71
N LEU A 197 20.17 28.84 1.94
CA LEU A 197 20.54 29.77 0.88
C LEU A 197 21.78 29.33 0.08
N GLU A 198 22.68 28.56 0.69
CA GLU A 198 23.89 28.01 0.04
C GLU A 198 23.64 26.68 -0.66
N ALA A 199 22.77 25.83 -0.11
CA ALA A 199 22.51 24.47 -0.59
C ALA A 199 21.50 24.39 -1.75
N SER A 200 20.73 25.46 -1.93
CA SER A 200 19.85 25.62 -3.08
C SER A 200 20.47 26.68 -3.96
N ASP A 201 20.52 26.49 -5.28
CA ASP A 201 21.07 27.43 -6.27
C ASP A 201 20.34 28.81 -6.30
N LEU A 202 19.68 29.19 -5.20
CA LEU A 202 19.10 30.48 -4.88
C LEU A 202 20.14 31.59 -4.68
N THR A 203 21.45 31.27 -4.67
CA THR A 203 22.53 32.27 -4.56
C THR A 203 22.49 33.32 -5.66
N ASP A 204 22.03 32.94 -6.85
CA ASP A 204 22.01 33.80 -8.03
C ASP A 204 20.76 34.67 -8.12
N ILE A 205 19.80 34.50 -7.21
CA ILE A 205 18.58 35.32 -7.18
C ILE A 205 18.92 36.68 -6.56
N ALA A 206 19.04 37.70 -7.41
CA ALA A 206 19.38 39.07 -7.01
C ALA A 206 18.48 39.64 -5.89
N GLN A 207 17.22 39.20 -5.80
CA GLN A 207 16.28 39.64 -4.77
C GLN A 207 16.53 39.05 -3.38
N LEU A 208 17.27 37.93 -3.25
CA LEU A 208 17.63 37.36 -1.94
C LEU A 208 18.94 37.93 -1.39
N GLN A 209 19.72 38.66 -2.18
CA GLN A 209 20.93 39.35 -1.73
C GLN A 209 20.72 40.34 -0.57
N PRO A 210 19.69 41.21 -0.55
CA PRO A 210 19.41 42.07 0.60
C PRO A 210 19.08 41.24 1.86
N THR A 211 18.29 40.18 1.74
CA THR A 211 17.95 39.27 2.85
C THR A 211 19.19 38.54 3.36
N LYS A 212 20.10 38.13 2.47
CA LYS A 212 21.40 37.55 2.84
C LYS A 212 22.24 38.51 3.66
N ARG A 213 22.35 39.77 3.23
CA ARG A 213 23.07 40.81 3.99
C ARG A 213 22.44 41.04 5.36
N GLN A 214 21.11 41.05 5.44
CA GLN A 214 20.39 41.17 6.70
C GLN A 214 20.65 39.97 7.63
N LEU A 215 20.65 38.73 7.11
CA LEU A 215 20.97 37.54 7.90
C LEU A 215 22.43 37.54 8.39
N ILE A 216 23.38 38.04 7.59
CA ILE A 216 24.78 38.20 8.01
C ILE A 216 24.89 39.27 9.12
N MET A 217 24.21 40.40 8.96
CA MET A 217 24.16 41.46 9.99
C MET A 217 23.52 40.97 11.29
N LEU A 218 22.44 40.17 11.20
CA LEU A 218 21.80 39.53 12.35
C LEU A 218 22.69 38.47 12.99
N LYS A 219 23.47 37.72 12.20
CA LYS A 219 24.49 36.79 12.70
C LYS A 219 25.53 37.54 13.53
N GLU A 220 26.10 38.61 12.97
CA GLU A 220 27.10 39.45 13.66
C GLU A 220 26.53 40.10 14.91
N SER A 221 25.30 40.62 14.84
CA SER A 221 24.58 41.19 15.99
C SER A 221 24.30 40.15 17.07
N CYS A 222 23.90 38.93 16.71
CA CYS A 222 23.66 37.85 17.66
C CYS A 222 24.96 37.42 18.35
N VAL A 223 26.07 37.30 17.61
CA VAL A 223 27.40 37.00 18.18
C VAL A 223 27.85 38.14 19.11
N ALA A 224 27.66 39.40 18.70
CA ALA A 224 27.98 40.56 19.53
C ALA A 224 27.15 40.59 20.82
N ALA A 225 25.84 40.36 20.74
CA ALA A 225 24.94 40.29 21.89
C ALA A 225 25.27 39.11 22.82
N MET A 226 25.51 37.92 22.27
CA MET A 226 25.98 36.75 23.04
C MET A 226 27.30 37.04 23.75
N SER A 227 28.27 37.65 23.06
CA SER A 227 29.56 38.01 23.66
C SER A 227 29.40 39.06 24.76
N LYS A 228 28.44 39.98 24.64
CA LYS A 228 28.13 40.99 25.67
C LYS A 228 27.50 40.35 26.90
N GLU A 229 26.54 39.45 26.74
CA GLU A 229 25.95 38.71 27.85
C GLU A 229 26.97 37.78 28.50
N LEU A 230 27.81 37.10 27.71
CA LEU A 230 28.90 36.27 28.23
C LEU A 230 29.90 37.11 29.03
N ARG A 231 30.28 38.30 28.53
CA ARG A 231 31.13 39.24 29.28
C ARG A 231 30.46 39.72 30.56
N LYS A 232 29.18 40.07 30.52
CA LYS A 232 28.40 40.48 31.70
C LYS A 232 28.33 39.37 32.76
N HIS A 233 28.20 38.13 32.32
CA HIS A 233 28.19 36.95 33.16
C HIS A 233 29.59 36.64 33.74
N ILE A 234 30.64 36.59 32.92
CA ILE A 234 32.00 36.25 33.36
C ILE A 234 32.62 37.35 34.24
N TYR A 235 32.42 38.62 33.89
CA TYR A 235 33.08 39.74 34.55
C TYR A 235 32.23 40.45 35.61
N GLY A 236 30.93 40.13 35.72
CA GLY A 236 30.08 40.68 36.78
C GLY A 236 30.05 42.20 36.81
N CYS A 237 29.25 42.79 35.92
CA CYS A 237 28.84 44.21 35.87
C CYS A 237 29.92 45.22 35.41
N GLU A 238 29.70 45.82 34.23
CA GLU A 238 30.28 47.13 33.88
C GLU A 238 29.35 48.32 34.24
N ASP A 239 28.15 48.08 34.77
CA ASP A 239 27.12 49.13 34.89
C ASP A 239 26.69 49.50 36.34
N ASP A 240 27.42 49.10 37.39
CA ASP A 240 27.13 49.53 38.78
C ASP A 240 28.32 50.30 39.41
N PRO A 241 28.31 51.64 39.47
CA PRO A 241 29.41 52.42 40.04
C PRO A 241 29.48 52.41 41.59
N VAL A 242 28.71 51.57 42.29
CA VAL A 242 28.57 51.68 43.78
C VAL A 242 28.83 50.38 44.55
N SER A 243 29.03 49.23 43.92
CA SER A 243 29.30 47.99 44.65
C SER A 243 30.64 47.37 44.26
N GLY A 244 31.71 47.83 44.91
CA GLY A 244 33.06 47.26 44.85
C GLY A 244 33.18 45.87 45.50
N LYS A 245 32.32 44.93 45.09
CA LYS A 245 32.44 43.51 45.41
C LYS A 245 32.18 42.70 44.14
N GLY A 246 33.21 42.59 43.30
CA GLY A 246 33.28 41.50 42.33
C GLY A 246 33.12 40.19 43.09
N ARG A 247 32.13 39.37 42.70
CA ARG A 247 32.04 38.01 43.23
C ARG A 247 33.30 37.26 42.77
N PRO A 248 34.02 36.56 43.67
CA PRO A 248 35.19 35.80 43.26
C PRO A 248 34.81 34.74 42.23
N ILE A 249 35.66 34.57 41.22
CA ILE A 249 35.59 33.53 40.17
C ILE A 249 35.35 32.12 40.75
N ALA A 250 35.66 31.89 42.03
CA ALA A 250 35.47 30.62 42.73
C ALA A 250 34.00 30.18 42.90
N ASP A 251 33.03 31.10 43.00
CA ASP A 251 31.61 30.72 43.16
C ASP A 251 30.96 30.26 41.84
N TRP A 252 31.58 30.56 40.69
CA TRP A 252 31.07 30.20 39.36
C TRP A 252 31.29 28.73 38.99
N LEU A 253 32.32 28.08 39.55
CA LEU A 253 32.65 26.68 39.24
C LEU A 253 31.74 25.65 39.93
N HIS A 254 30.92 26.06 40.89
CA HIS A 254 30.12 25.15 41.72
C HIS A 254 28.64 25.05 41.28
N GLY A 255 28.23 25.84 40.28
CA GLY A 255 26.88 25.82 39.71
C GLY A 255 26.79 24.92 38.48
N ASP A 256 26.25 23.71 38.63
CA ASP A 256 26.12 22.71 37.55
C ASP A 256 25.28 23.19 36.34
N GLY A 257 24.52 24.29 36.48
CA GLY A 257 23.75 24.94 35.41
C GLY A 257 24.51 26.00 34.61
N THR A 258 25.45 26.73 35.22
CA THR A 258 26.23 27.78 34.54
C THR A 258 27.35 27.17 33.69
N GLN A 259 27.95 26.06 34.12
CA GLN A 259 28.89 25.30 33.30
C GLN A 259 28.24 24.72 32.04
N LYS A 260 27.01 24.21 32.12
CA LYS A 260 26.28 23.69 30.95
C LYS A 260 25.91 24.80 29.97
N SER A 261 25.50 25.96 30.47
CA SER A 261 25.25 27.16 29.66
C SER A 261 26.52 27.69 29.00
N LEU A 262 27.65 27.70 29.71
CA LEU A 262 28.94 28.17 29.19
C LEU A 262 29.52 27.18 28.17
N MET A 263 29.44 25.88 28.44
CA MET A 263 29.81 24.83 27.48
C MET A 263 28.93 24.87 26.23
N ALA A 264 27.62 25.11 26.37
CA ALA A 264 26.73 25.30 25.23
C ALA A 264 27.09 26.58 24.44
N ALA A 265 27.40 27.69 25.11
CA ALA A 265 27.86 28.92 24.45
C ALA A 265 29.20 28.73 23.72
N LEU A 266 30.11 27.94 24.30
CA LEU A 266 31.40 27.60 23.70
C LEU A 266 31.23 26.67 22.48
N ASP A 267 30.34 25.69 22.56
CA ASP A 267 30.02 24.75 21.48
C ASP A 267 29.32 25.47 20.31
N ILE A 268 28.44 26.44 20.59
CA ILE A 268 27.83 27.32 19.58
C ILE A 268 28.88 28.21 18.92
N LEU A 269 29.81 28.79 19.68
CA LEU A 269 30.93 29.56 19.13
C LEU A 269 31.79 28.68 18.22
N GLN A 270 32.09 27.46 18.64
CA GLN A 270 32.88 26.51 17.85
C GLN A 270 32.19 26.12 16.52
N GLN A 271 30.86 26.10 16.47
CA GLN A 271 30.08 25.90 15.24
C GLN A 271 30.07 27.12 14.30
N PHE A 272 30.39 28.33 14.77
CA PHE A 272 30.34 29.56 13.98
C PHE A 272 31.54 29.79 13.03
N GLY A 273 32.55 28.91 13.07
CA GLY A 273 33.73 28.98 12.20
C GLY A 273 34.90 29.72 12.84
N GLY A 274 36.08 29.12 12.73
CA GLY A 274 37.27 29.43 13.54
C GLY A 274 37.87 30.83 13.42
N GLU A 275 37.46 31.67 12.46
CA GLU A 275 38.08 32.99 12.26
C GLU A 275 37.54 34.06 13.22
N VAL A 276 36.24 34.03 13.54
CA VAL A 276 35.61 34.96 14.49
C VAL A 276 35.83 34.50 15.94
N VAL A 277 35.88 33.18 16.14
CA VAL A 277 36.26 32.57 17.43
C VAL A 277 37.73 32.81 17.71
N ALA A 278 38.63 32.69 16.73
CA ALA A 278 40.04 33.01 16.92
C ALA A 278 40.21 34.47 17.35
N LYS A 279 39.56 35.43 16.68
CA LYS A 279 39.64 36.85 17.09
C LYS A 279 39.08 37.10 18.48
N THR A 280 37.90 36.57 18.80
CA THR A 280 37.31 36.79 20.13
C THR A 280 38.06 36.06 21.24
N CYS A 281 38.62 34.87 20.98
CA CYS A 281 39.51 34.17 21.92
C CYS A 281 40.89 34.82 22.03
N THR A 282 41.46 35.39 20.97
CA THR A 282 42.73 36.14 21.05
C THR A 282 42.54 37.46 21.77
N ASP A 283 41.42 38.15 21.57
CA ASP A 283 41.12 39.40 22.27
C ASP A 283 40.82 39.14 23.76
N LEU A 284 40.14 38.04 24.07
CA LEU A 284 39.91 37.59 25.44
C LEU A 284 41.20 37.10 26.12
N ALA A 285 42.06 36.38 25.39
CA ALA A 285 43.37 35.95 25.89
C ALA A 285 44.34 37.13 26.08
N ALA A 286 44.32 38.11 25.18
CA ALA A 286 45.09 39.34 25.32
C ALA A 286 44.60 40.17 26.52
N SER A 287 43.28 40.30 26.69
CA SER A 287 42.70 40.99 27.85
C SER A 287 43.03 40.28 29.16
N LEU A 288 42.95 38.95 29.21
CA LEU A 288 43.36 38.15 30.37
C LEU A 288 44.86 38.27 30.65
N GLN A 289 45.73 38.29 29.63
CA GLN A 289 47.17 38.53 29.82
C GLN A 289 47.46 39.93 30.36
N THR A 290 46.76 40.96 29.89
CA THR A 290 46.95 42.33 30.40
C THR A 290 46.52 42.49 31.85
N GLU A 291 45.47 41.81 32.27
CA GLU A 291 45.04 41.81 33.67
C GLU A 291 45.94 40.92 34.55
N LEU A 292 46.50 39.84 34.00
CA LEU A 292 47.53 39.04 34.70
C LEU A 292 48.82 39.83 34.91
N THR A 293 49.27 40.62 33.93
CA THR A 293 50.44 41.51 34.10
C THR A 293 50.17 42.62 35.11
N LYS A 294 48.96 43.22 35.12
CA LYS A 294 48.59 44.20 36.16
C LYS A 294 48.50 43.59 37.55
N CYS A 295 48.02 42.36 37.68
CA CYS A 295 48.01 41.62 38.95
C CYS A 295 49.43 41.22 39.41
N VAL A 296 50.38 41.00 38.49
CA VAL A 296 51.79 40.71 38.82
C VAL A 296 52.57 41.99 39.15
N GLU A 297 52.22 43.14 38.58
CA GLU A 297 52.83 44.45 38.91
C GLU A 297 52.31 45.06 40.23
N THR A 298 51.21 44.54 40.76
CA THR A 298 50.59 44.98 42.02
C THR A 298 50.89 44.07 43.22
N LEU A 299 51.65 42.98 43.00
CA LEU A 299 52.24 42.08 44.01
C LEU A 299 53.72 42.43 44.23
#